data_AF-A0A978SEV2-F1
#
_entry.id   AF-A0A978SEV2-F1
#
_cell.length_a   1.000
_cell.length_b   1.000
_cell.length_c   1.000
_cell.angle_alpha   90.00
_cell.angle_beta   90.00
_cell.angle_gamma   90.00
#
_symmetry.space_group_name_H-M   'P 1'
#
loop_
_entity.id
_entity.type
_entity.pdbx_description
1 polymer ?
#
loop_
_entity_poly.entity_id
_entity_poly.type
_entity_poly.pdbx_seq_one_letter_code
_entity_poly.pdbx_strand_id
1 'polypeptide(L)'
;MAERFIISYYYVSPQDAERIDAFRECSGDSEKTLITQYVRGWIGRNRDYYLELARKDADAREISFREWGEIVVAQGIEALPPYKQELNNIPPSPLRDIVVAPSAERKALNYISLGKQNLALLRVGVHYDRDNAIGFVSRIVKEHLDRNWEKLYASQVEAEDFENWR
;
A
#
# COMPACT_ATOMS: atom_id res chain seq x y z
N MET A 1 -10.58 0.64 -16.08
CA MET A 1 -9.17 0.55 -16.50
C MET A 1 -8.29 0.69 -15.26
N ALA A 2 -7.20 -0.06 -15.16
CA ALA A 2 -6.25 0.05 -14.05
C ALA A 2 -5.19 1.10 -14.39
N GLU A 3 -4.86 1.94 -13.42
CA GLU A 3 -3.85 2.99 -13.50
C GLU A 3 -2.51 2.49 -12.97
N ARG A 4 -1.41 3.02 -13.51
CA ARG A 4 -0.05 2.71 -13.03
C ARG A 4 0.33 3.68 -11.91
N PHE A 5 0.76 3.15 -10.78
CA PHE A 5 1.45 3.90 -9.74
C PHE A 5 2.93 3.56 -9.81
N ILE A 6 3.76 4.54 -10.18
CA ILE A 6 5.19 4.33 -10.37
C ILE A 6 5.86 4.25 -9.00
N ILE A 7 6.52 3.12 -8.77
CA ILE A 7 7.32 2.85 -7.58
C ILE A 7 8.46 1.94 -8.02
N SER A 8 9.64 2.53 -8.18
CA SER A 8 10.79 1.85 -8.78
C SER A 8 11.26 0.66 -7.95
N TYR A 9 11.16 0.76 -6.63
CA TYR A 9 11.56 -0.28 -5.68
C TYR A 9 10.80 -0.14 -4.35
N TYR A 10 10.93 -1.14 -3.50
CA TYR A 10 10.51 -1.12 -2.10
C TYR A 10 11.61 -1.75 -1.22
N TYR A 11 11.52 -1.52 0.08
CA TYR A 11 12.38 -2.12 1.09
C TYR A 11 11.67 -3.27 1.80
N VAL A 12 12.41 -4.33 2.08
CA VAL A 12 11.89 -5.53 2.76
C VAL A 12 12.99 -6.14 3.63
N SER A 13 12.62 -6.75 4.76
CA SER A 13 13.59 -7.46 5.57
C SER A 13 14.07 -8.73 4.84
N PRO A 14 15.29 -9.24 5.09
CA PRO A 14 15.75 -10.49 4.46
C PRO A 14 14.78 -11.67 4.69
N GLN A 15 14.24 -11.80 5.91
CA GLN A 15 13.24 -12.81 6.22
C GLN A 15 11.96 -12.64 5.38
N ASP A 16 11.47 -11.42 5.25
CA ASP A 16 10.26 -11.14 4.47
C ASP A 16 10.51 -11.30 2.96
N ALA A 17 11.74 -11.08 2.49
CA ALA A 17 12.13 -11.37 1.11
C ALA A 17 12.07 -12.87 0.83
N GLU A 18 12.62 -13.70 1.73
CA GLU A 18 12.53 -15.17 1.65
C GLU A 18 11.07 -15.63 1.66
N ARG A 19 10.24 -15.05 2.52
CA ARG A 19 8.79 -15.34 2.58
C ARG A 19 8.08 -15.01 1.27
N ILE A 20 8.37 -13.84 0.69
CA ILE A 20 7.81 -13.44 -0.60
C ILE A 20 8.25 -14.41 -1.69
N ASP A 21 9.55 -14.73 -1.77
CA ASP A 21 10.08 -15.63 -2.79
C ASP A 21 9.48 -17.04 -2.67
N ALA A 22 9.36 -17.59 -1.46
CA ALA A 22 8.74 -18.89 -1.21
C ALA A 22 7.25 -18.92 -1.60
N PHE A 23 6.47 -17.91 -1.18
CA PHE A 23 5.05 -17.86 -1.54
C PHE A 23 4.84 -17.57 -3.03
N ARG A 24 5.74 -16.81 -3.67
CA ARG A 24 5.74 -16.58 -5.12
C ARG A 24 5.88 -17.89 -5.88
N GLU A 25 6.79 -18.76 -5.45
CA GLU A 25 7.02 -20.07 -6.07
C GLU A 25 5.79 -20.99 -5.92
N CYS A 26 5.24 -21.10 -4.72
CA CYS A 26 4.03 -21.90 -4.46
C CYS A 26 2.78 -21.38 -5.19
N SER A 27 2.53 -20.06 -5.16
CA SER A 27 1.31 -19.48 -5.75
C SER A 27 1.37 -19.33 -7.28
N GLY A 28 2.57 -19.33 -7.87
CA GLY A 28 2.79 -19.02 -9.29
C GLY A 28 2.56 -17.56 -9.67
N ASP A 29 2.22 -16.68 -8.72
CA ASP A 29 2.08 -15.25 -8.96
C ASP A 29 3.45 -14.58 -9.13
N SER A 30 3.51 -13.48 -9.88
CA SER A 30 4.74 -12.66 -9.91
C SER A 30 4.88 -11.83 -8.62
N GLU A 31 6.10 -11.49 -8.21
CA GLU A 31 6.33 -10.61 -7.04
C GLU A 31 5.53 -9.30 -7.18
N LYS A 32 5.53 -8.69 -8.37
CA LYS A 32 4.74 -7.49 -8.64
C LYS A 32 3.23 -7.70 -8.44
N THR A 33 2.72 -8.88 -8.81
CA THR A 33 1.32 -9.25 -8.57
C THR A 33 1.06 -9.29 -7.07
N LEU A 34 1.91 -9.97 -6.30
CA LEU A 34 1.80 -10.08 -4.84
C LEU A 34 1.85 -8.70 -4.18
N ILE A 35 2.85 -7.86 -4.47
CA ILE A 35 2.95 -6.52 -3.89
C ILE A 35 1.72 -5.66 -4.26
N THR A 36 1.24 -5.78 -5.50
CA THR A 36 -0.01 -5.10 -5.91
C THR A 36 -1.21 -5.58 -5.09
N GLN A 37 -1.32 -6.89 -4.82
CA GLN A 37 -2.38 -7.45 -3.98
C GLN A 37 -2.25 -6.99 -2.53
N TYR A 38 -1.04 -6.93 -1.96
CA TYR A 38 -0.81 -6.48 -0.58
C TYR A 38 -1.25 -5.03 -0.41
N VAL A 39 -0.87 -4.16 -1.34
CA VAL A 39 -1.29 -2.75 -1.34
C VAL A 39 -2.82 -2.62 -1.49
N ARG A 40 -3.44 -3.41 -2.38
CA ARG A 40 -4.91 -3.41 -2.51
C ARG A 40 -5.60 -3.91 -1.25
N GLY A 41 -5.09 -4.97 -0.63
CA GLY A 41 -5.62 -5.54 0.61
C GLY A 41 -5.52 -4.58 1.78
N TRP A 42 -4.41 -3.83 1.87
CA TRP A 42 -4.25 -2.77 2.86
C TRP A 42 -5.25 -1.64 2.67
N ILE A 43 -5.35 -1.10 1.45
CA ILE A 43 -6.30 -0.01 1.12
C ILE A 43 -7.74 -0.48 1.34
N GLY A 44 -8.05 -1.74 1.01
CA GLY A 44 -9.37 -2.33 1.21
C GLY A 44 -9.76 -2.40 2.69
N ARG A 45 -8.84 -2.82 3.57
CA ARG A 45 -9.08 -2.89 5.02
C ARG A 45 -9.20 -1.53 5.68
N ASN A 46 -8.39 -0.57 5.25
CA ASN A 46 -8.32 0.78 5.83
C ASN A 46 -9.09 1.80 4.98
N ARG A 47 -10.08 1.32 4.22
CA ARG A 47 -10.76 2.11 3.20
C ARG A 47 -11.48 3.32 3.78
N ASP A 48 -12.23 3.11 4.86
CA ASP A 48 -13.02 4.15 5.48
C ASP A 48 -12.13 5.25 6.06
N TYR A 49 -11.01 4.87 6.67
CA TYR A 49 -9.97 5.80 7.12
C TYR A 49 -9.48 6.71 5.98
N TYR A 50 -9.04 6.13 4.86
CA TYR A 50 -8.51 6.93 3.75
C TYR A 50 -9.60 7.73 3.02
N LEU A 51 -10.84 7.24 2.97
CA LEU A 51 -11.97 7.98 2.41
C LEU A 51 -12.36 9.17 3.27
N GLU A 52 -12.41 9.01 4.59
CA GLU A 52 -12.68 10.11 5.50
C GLU A 52 -11.60 11.18 5.39
N LEU A 53 -10.33 10.77 5.35
CA LEU A 53 -9.20 11.66 5.16
C LEU A 53 -9.28 12.44 3.85
N ALA A 54 -9.59 11.75 2.75
CA ALA A 54 -9.76 12.38 1.44
C ALA A 54 -10.96 13.35 1.39
N ARG A 55 -12.04 13.06 2.11
CA ARG A 55 -13.18 13.98 2.24
C ARG A 55 -12.79 15.24 3.01
N LYS A 56 -12.11 15.09 4.14
CA LYS A 56 -11.59 16.23 4.91
C LYS A 56 -10.63 17.10 4.08
N ASP A 57 -9.76 16.48 3.28
CA ASP A 57 -8.86 17.21 2.37
C ASP A 57 -9.62 18.01 1.31
N ALA A 58 -10.65 17.41 0.69
CA ALA A 58 -11.50 18.09 -0.28
C ALA A 58 -12.27 19.25 0.35
N ASP A 59 -12.85 19.04 1.54
CA ASP A 59 -13.62 20.03 2.28
C ASP A 59 -12.75 21.23 2.68
N ALA A 60 -11.53 20.99 3.18
CA ALA A 60 -10.58 22.04 3.56
C ALA A 60 -10.08 22.88 2.38
N ARG A 61 -10.22 22.38 1.15
CA ARG A 61 -9.92 23.09 -0.10
C ARG A 61 -11.17 23.70 -0.75
N GLU A 62 -12.35 23.44 -0.18
CA GLU A 62 -13.67 23.81 -0.69
C GLU A 62 -13.88 23.38 -2.15
N ILE A 63 -13.51 22.14 -2.47
CA ILE A 63 -13.80 21.50 -3.75
C ILE A 63 -14.70 20.29 -3.55
N SER A 64 -15.40 19.88 -4.60
CA SER A 64 -16.21 18.66 -4.50
C SER A 64 -15.31 17.43 -4.37
N PHE A 65 -15.78 16.40 -3.64
CA PHE A 65 -15.04 15.14 -3.52
C PHE A 65 -14.78 14.46 -4.88
N ARG A 66 -15.67 14.69 -5.85
CA ARG A 66 -15.49 14.22 -7.23
C ARG A 66 -14.31 14.93 -7.92
N GLU A 67 -14.30 16.26 -7.87
CA GLU A 67 -13.23 17.08 -8.43
C GLU A 67 -11.88 16.75 -7.79
N TRP A 68 -11.85 16.59 -6.46
CA TRP A 68 -10.69 16.09 -5.74
C TRP A 68 -10.18 14.77 -6.33
N GLY A 69 -11.05 13.79 -6.51
CA GLY A 69 -10.68 12.49 -7.06
C GLY A 69 -10.17 12.56 -8.49
N GLU A 70 -10.79 13.40 -9.34
CA GLU A 70 -10.37 13.62 -10.73
C GLU A 70 -8.96 14.23 -10.79
N ILE A 71 -8.67 15.24 -9.96
CA ILE A 71 -7.34 15.86 -9.87
C ILE A 71 -6.30 14.86 -9.37
N VAL A 72 -6.55 14.19 -8.23
CA VAL A 72 -5.57 13.29 -7.62
C VAL A 72 -5.24 12.11 -8.52
N VAL A 73 -6.21 11.57 -9.27
CA VAL A 73 -5.97 10.46 -10.19
C VAL A 73 -5.18 10.91 -11.41
N ALA A 74 -5.56 12.02 -12.04
CA ALA A 74 -4.97 12.46 -13.30
C ALA A 74 -3.61 13.15 -13.12
N GLN A 75 -3.46 13.95 -12.07
CA GLN A 75 -2.33 14.88 -11.89
C GLN A 75 -1.56 14.63 -10.59
N GLY A 76 -2.21 14.03 -9.59
CA GLY A 76 -1.63 13.79 -8.28
C GLY A 76 -1.99 14.83 -7.23
N ILE A 77 -1.54 14.61 -6.00
CA ILE A 77 -1.91 15.45 -4.85
C ILE A 77 -1.34 16.86 -4.95
N GLU A 78 -0.14 17.02 -5.52
CA GLU A 78 0.50 18.33 -5.64
C GLU A 78 -0.24 19.28 -6.60
N ALA A 79 -1.15 18.75 -7.42
CA ALA A 79 -2.00 19.54 -8.31
C ALA A 79 -3.29 20.04 -7.63
N LEU A 80 -3.54 19.65 -6.38
CA LEU A 80 -4.71 20.13 -5.64
C LEU A 80 -4.59 21.62 -5.32
N PRO A 81 -5.68 22.39 -5.39
CA PRO A 81 -5.67 23.81 -5.03
C PRO A 81 -5.27 24.00 -3.57
N PRO A 82 -4.67 25.14 -3.19
CA PRO A 82 -4.24 25.38 -1.82
C PRO A 82 -5.39 25.26 -0.82
N TYR A 83 -5.06 24.89 0.42
CA TYR A 83 -6.02 24.86 1.50
C TYR A 83 -6.62 26.25 1.76
N LYS A 84 -7.94 26.29 1.93
CA LYS A 84 -8.67 27.49 2.36
C LYS A 84 -8.95 27.46 3.85
N GLN A 85 -8.91 26.28 4.45
CA GLN A 85 -9.13 26.04 5.87
C GLN A 85 -8.05 25.09 6.38
N GLU A 86 -7.71 25.22 7.66
CA GLU A 86 -6.73 24.33 8.29
C GLU A 86 -7.33 22.93 8.50
N LEU A 87 -6.55 21.91 8.14
CA LEU A 87 -6.94 20.53 8.33
C LEU A 87 -6.60 20.08 9.76
N ASN A 88 -7.63 20.06 10.61
CA ASN A 88 -7.51 19.70 12.02
C ASN A 88 -8.02 18.28 12.31
N ASN A 89 -7.58 17.69 13.43
CA ASN A 89 -8.05 16.40 13.94
C ASN A 89 -7.91 15.24 12.94
N ILE A 90 -6.75 15.15 12.28
CA ILE A 90 -6.41 14.01 11.43
C ILE A 90 -6.13 12.80 12.34
N PRO A 91 -6.87 11.68 12.19
CA PRO A 91 -6.60 10.48 12.97
C PRO A 91 -5.18 9.95 12.68
N PRO A 92 -4.54 9.26 13.63
CA PRO A 92 -3.21 8.70 13.41
C PRO A 92 -3.25 7.66 12.29
N SER A 93 -2.16 7.61 11.50
CA SER A 93 -2.04 6.62 10.43
C SER A 93 -2.14 5.19 10.96
N PRO A 94 -2.85 4.28 10.26
CA PRO A 94 -2.86 2.87 10.62
C PRO A 94 -1.50 2.18 10.40
N LEU A 95 -0.55 2.82 9.68
CA LEU A 95 0.84 2.34 9.54
C LEU A 95 1.82 2.96 10.53
N ARG A 96 1.35 3.77 11.50
CA ARG A 96 2.20 4.56 12.40
C ARG A 96 3.27 3.72 13.12
N ASP A 97 2.88 2.54 13.59
CA ASP A 97 3.74 1.72 14.43
C ASP A 97 4.48 0.63 13.64
N ILE A 98 4.33 0.62 12.30
CA ILE A 98 5.04 -0.31 11.42
C ILE A 98 6.36 0.31 11.01
N VAL A 99 7.48 -0.35 11.35
CA VAL A 99 8.82 0.14 11.02
C VAL A 99 9.53 -0.88 10.15
N VAL A 100 10.09 -0.43 9.03
CA VAL A 100 10.96 -1.25 8.18
C VAL A 100 12.35 -1.31 8.82
N ALA A 101 12.91 -2.51 8.94
CA ALA A 101 14.19 -2.72 9.61
C ALA A 101 15.34 -1.96 8.90
N PRO A 102 16.36 -1.46 9.62
CA PRO A 102 17.54 -0.84 9.01
C PRO A 102 18.33 -1.78 8.09
N SER A 103 18.24 -3.10 8.32
CA SER A 103 18.84 -4.15 7.51
C SER A 103 18.02 -4.50 6.25
N ALA A 104 16.95 -3.74 5.96
CA ALA A 104 16.09 -4.02 4.82
C ALA A 104 16.85 -3.86 3.50
N GLU A 105 16.59 -4.80 2.60
CA GLU A 105 17.14 -4.80 1.26
C GLU A 105 16.17 -4.16 0.26
N ARG A 106 16.73 -3.67 -0.84
CA ARG A 106 15.99 -3.02 -1.91
C ARG A 106 15.57 -4.04 -2.97
N LYS A 107 14.27 -4.19 -3.21
CA LYS A 107 13.71 -5.05 -4.28
C LYS A 107 13.06 -4.21 -5.38
N ALA A 108 13.37 -4.54 -6.63
CA ALA A 108 12.88 -3.81 -7.80
C ALA A 108 11.40 -4.15 -8.08
N LEU A 109 10.60 -3.13 -8.42
CA LEU A 109 9.16 -3.30 -8.67
C LEU A 109 8.67 -2.55 -9.93
N ASN A 110 9.31 -1.41 -10.25
CA ASN A 110 8.95 -0.47 -11.33
C ASN A 110 7.61 0.25 -11.14
N TYR A 111 6.51 -0.49 -11.01
CA TYR A 111 5.17 0.05 -10.78
C TYR A 111 4.21 -1.02 -10.23
N ILE A 112 3.14 -0.55 -9.59
CA ILE A 112 1.96 -1.36 -9.27
C ILE A 112 0.74 -0.87 -10.05
N SER A 113 -0.28 -1.71 -10.18
CA SER A 113 -1.51 -1.37 -10.93
C SER A 113 -2.73 -1.30 -10.02
N LEU A 114 -3.38 -0.15 -9.97
CA LEU A 114 -4.49 0.12 -9.05
C LEU A 114 -5.70 0.67 -9.81
N GLY A 115 -6.91 0.37 -9.32
CA GLY A 115 -8.10 1.11 -9.78
C GLY A 115 -8.03 2.57 -9.32
N LYS A 116 -8.75 3.47 -10.01
CA LYS A 116 -8.72 4.93 -9.78
C LYS A 116 -8.85 5.32 -8.31
N GLN A 117 -9.86 4.78 -7.62
CA GLN A 117 -10.06 5.11 -6.22
C GLN A 117 -8.91 4.59 -5.35
N ASN A 118 -8.47 3.34 -5.53
CA ASN A 118 -7.33 2.83 -4.76
C ASN A 118 -6.04 3.60 -5.04
N LEU A 119 -5.84 4.08 -6.27
CA LEU A 119 -4.74 4.98 -6.60
C LEU A 119 -4.85 6.29 -5.80
N ALA A 120 -6.03 6.92 -5.79
CA ALA A 120 -6.25 8.16 -5.04
C ALA A 120 -6.06 7.95 -3.53
N LEU A 121 -6.58 6.84 -2.98
CA LEU A 121 -6.42 6.49 -1.57
C LEU A 121 -4.97 6.15 -1.20
N LEU A 122 -4.21 5.53 -2.11
CA LEU A 122 -2.78 5.34 -1.89
C LEU A 122 -2.05 6.68 -1.81
N ARG A 123 -2.31 7.57 -2.77
CA ARG A 123 -1.67 8.90 -2.81
C ARG A 123 -1.99 9.69 -1.54
N VAL A 124 -3.25 9.70 -1.09
CA VAL A 124 -3.66 10.44 0.12
C VAL A 124 -3.02 9.85 1.37
N GLY A 125 -2.93 8.51 1.44
CA GLY A 125 -2.19 7.82 2.50
C GLY A 125 -0.74 8.26 2.56
N VAL A 126 -0.01 8.23 1.44
CA VAL A 126 1.39 8.68 1.35
C VAL A 126 1.54 10.13 1.82
N HIS A 127 0.70 11.04 1.33
CA HIS A 127 0.78 12.46 1.66
C HIS A 127 0.64 12.73 3.16
N TYR A 128 -0.38 12.16 3.80
CA TYR A 128 -0.65 12.45 5.21
C TYR A 128 0.19 11.65 6.20
N ASP A 129 0.71 10.51 5.79
CA ASP A 129 1.70 9.79 6.59
C ASP A 129 3.05 10.54 6.64
N ARG A 130 3.24 11.55 5.76
CA ARG A 130 4.49 12.32 5.59
C ARG A 130 5.68 11.41 5.27
N ASP A 131 5.40 10.30 4.62
CA ASP A 131 6.39 9.36 4.10
C ASP A 131 6.51 9.55 2.58
N ASN A 132 7.59 9.05 2.01
CA ASN A 132 7.66 8.88 0.57
C ASN A 132 6.91 7.60 0.15
N ALA A 133 6.56 7.52 -1.14
CA ALA A 133 5.81 6.38 -1.67
C ALA A 133 6.51 5.02 -1.45
N ILE A 134 7.84 5.02 -1.42
CA ILE A 134 8.66 3.81 -1.24
C ILE A 134 8.53 3.32 0.20
N GLY A 135 8.77 4.20 1.19
CA GLY A 135 8.64 3.88 2.61
C GLY A 135 7.22 3.42 2.96
N PHE A 136 6.21 4.10 2.43
CA PHE A 136 4.81 3.77 2.68
C PHE A 136 4.45 2.38 2.15
N VAL A 137 4.81 2.06 0.89
CA VAL A 137 4.57 0.73 0.32
C VAL A 137 5.38 -0.34 1.06
N SER A 138 6.63 -0.06 1.44
CA SER A 138 7.47 -0.99 2.19
C SER A 138 6.84 -1.39 3.53
N ARG A 139 6.26 -0.41 4.25
CA ARG A 139 5.51 -0.67 5.50
C ARG A 139 4.23 -1.47 5.26
N ILE A 140 3.52 -1.23 4.16
CA ILE A 140 2.36 -2.06 3.79
C ILE A 140 2.78 -3.52 3.56
N VAL A 141 3.86 -3.74 2.83
CA VAL A 141 4.36 -5.11 2.57
C VAL A 141 4.72 -5.81 3.88
N LYS A 142 5.44 -5.12 4.76
CA LYS A 142 5.77 -5.65 6.08
C LYS A 142 4.54 -5.99 6.90
N GLU A 143 3.61 -5.06 7.07
CA GLU A 143 2.38 -5.31 7.85
C GLU A 143 1.59 -6.48 7.28
N HIS A 144 1.52 -6.58 5.94
CA HIS A 144 0.77 -7.63 5.29
C HIS A 144 1.39 -9.01 5.57
N LEU A 145 2.71 -9.13 5.52
CA LEU A 145 3.41 -10.36 5.84
C LEU A 145 3.32 -10.71 7.33
N ASP A 146 3.59 -9.75 8.22
CA ASP A 146 3.49 -9.94 9.68
C ASP A 146 2.09 -10.46 10.08
N ARG A 147 1.04 -9.94 9.44
CA ARG A 147 -0.34 -10.33 9.77
C ARG A 147 -0.75 -11.68 9.18
N ASN A 148 -0.31 -12.00 7.97
CA ASN A 148 -0.87 -13.10 7.19
C ASN A 148 0.03 -14.32 7.05
N TRP A 149 1.34 -14.20 7.25
CA TRP A 149 2.29 -15.29 6.96
C TRP A 149 1.88 -16.59 7.65
N GLU A 150 1.87 -16.59 8.98
CA GLU A 150 1.53 -17.77 9.79
C GLU A 150 0.09 -18.26 9.57
N LYS A 151 -0.82 -17.34 9.20
CA LYS A 151 -2.26 -17.64 9.12
C LYS A 151 -2.69 -18.19 7.76
N LEU A 152 -2.06 -17.70 6.69
CA LEU A 152 -2.53 -17.90 5.33
C LEU A 152 -1.46 -18.51 4.42
N TYR A 153 -0.17 -18.21 4.62
CA TYR A 153 0.86 -18.53 3.62
C TYR A 153 1.76 -19.69 4.02
N ALA A 154 2.19 -19.76 5.28
CA ALA A 154 3.13 -20.76 5.77
C ALA A 154 2.67 -22.19 5.45
N SER A 155 1.42 -22.54 5.78
CA SER A 155 0.88 -23.88 5.52
C SER A 155 0.73 -24.22 4.04
N GLN A 156 0.48 -23.23 3.17
CA GLN A 156 0.44 -23.45 1.72
C GLN A 156 1.84 -23.75 1.19
N VAL A 157 2.84 -23.01 1.65
CA VAL A 157 4.24 -23.23 1.27
C VAL A 157 4.74 -24.59 1.78
N GLU A 158 4.42 -24.96 3.02
CA GLU A 158 4.75 -26.28 3.57
C GLU A 158 4.10 -27.42 2.79
N ALA A 159 2.89 -27.20 2.27
CA ALA A 159 2.19 -28.16 1.43
C ALA A 159 2.77 -28.31 0.02
N GLU A 160 3.81 -27.57 -0.38
CA GLU A 160 4.55 -27.92 -1.61
C GLU A 160 5.40 -29.20 -1.42
N ASP A 161 5.71 -29.56 -0.17
CA ASP A 161 6.32 -30.84 0.17
C ASP A 161 5.23 -31.91 0.36
N PHE A 162 5.25 -32.93 -0.50
CA PHE A 162 4.30 -34.05 -0.46
C PHE A 162 4.30 -34.79 0.88
N GLU A 163 5.39 -34.76 1.65
CA GLU A 163 5.47 -35.39 2.98
C GLU A 163 4.56 -34.72 4.02
N ASN A 164 4.16 -33.47 3.76
CA ASN A 164 3.28 -32.68 4.61
C ASN A 164 1.79 -32.88 4.29
N TRP A 165 1.44 -33.71 3.29
CA TRP A 165 0.05 -33.99 2.90
C TRP A 165 -0.56 -35.08 3.80
N ARG A 166 -0.77 -34.76 5.07
CA ARG A 166 -1.31 -35.69 6.09
C ARG A 166 -2.75 -35.37 6.47
#